data_AF-A0A2A5HSX4-F1
#
_entry.id   AF-A0A2A5HSX4-F1
#
_cell.length_a   1.000
_cell.length_b   1.000
_cell.length_c   1.000
_cell.angle_alpha   90.00
_cell.angle_beta   90.00
_cell.angle_gamma   90.00
#
_symmetry.space_group_name_H-M   'P 1'
#
loop_
_entity.id
_entity.type
_entity.pdbx_description
1 polymer ?
#
loop_
_entity_poly.entity_id
_entity_poly.type
_entity_poly.pdbx_seq_one_letter_code
_entity_poly.pdbx_strand_id
1 'polypeptide(L)' 'MKTRRSINVSLVLLLTLMALLQSCSGIKPWVKPYERENIADPIMAFDRDPIDSKFMSHGFGNREAAIGAEGSGGGGCGCN' A
#
# COMPACT_ATOMS: atom_id res chain seq x y z
N MET A 1 34.19 -32.90 22.78
CA MET A 1 33.52 -33.06 21.46
C MET A 1 32.04 -32.66 21.44
N LYS A 2 31.26 -32.87 22.52
CA LYS A 2 29.81 -32.61 22.55
C LYS A 2 29.45 -31.11 22.47
N THR A 3 30.26 -30.25 23.09
CA THR A 3 30.11 -28.78 23.10
C THR A 3 30.30 -28.10 21.73
N ARG A 4 31.26 -28.57 20.92
CA ARG A 4 31.45 -28.04 19.55
C ARG A 4 30.31 -28.42 18.60
N ARG A 5 29.72 -29.62 18.75
CA ARG A 5 28.58 -30.05 17.94
C ARG A 5 27.31 -29.26 18.26
N SER A 6 27.03 -28.99 19.53
CA SER A 6 25.88 -28.19 19.94
C SER A 6 26.00 -26.71 19.52
N ILE A 7 27.20 -26.12 19.59
CA ILE A 7 27.44 -24.76 19.08
C ILE A 7 27.17 -24.67 17.57
N ASN A 8 27.64 -25.64 16.79
CA ASN A 8 27.42 -25.65 15.34
C ASN A 8 25.93 -25.79 14.97
N VAL A 9 25.16 -26.59 15.71
CA VAL A 9 23.71 -26.75 15.49
C VAL A 9 22.97 -25.46 15.81
N SER A 10 23.30 -24.80 16.92
CA SER A 10 22.70 -23.50 17.27
C SER A 10 23.05 -22.41 16.24
N LEU A 11 24.26 -22.43 15.69
CA LEU A 11 24.71 -21.46 14.69
C LEU A 11 23.98 -21.66 13.35
N VAL A 12 23.77 -22.92 12.93
CA VAL A 12 22.97 -23.24 11.74
C VAL A 12 21.51 -22.82 11.94
N LEU A 13 20.92 -23.07 13.11
CA LEU A 13 19.54 -22.70 13.42
C LEU A 13 19.34 -21.17 13.43
N LEU A 14 20.32 -20.42 13.96
CA LEU A 14 20.28 -18.96 13.96
C LEU A 14 20.37 -18.40 12.53
N LEU A 15 21.22 -18.99 11.69
CA LEU A 15 21.41 -18.56 10.30
C LEU A 15 20.15 -18.79 9.45
N THR A 16 19.47 -19.94 9.63
CA THR A 16 18.23 -20.25 8.91
C THR A 16 17.09 -19.33 9.35
N LEU A 17 17.01 -18.99 10.63
CA LEU A 17 16.00 -18.06 11.14
C LEU A 17 16.20 -16.64 10.58
N MET A 18 17.45 -16.16 10.47
CA MET A 18 17.75 -14.87 9.86
C MET A 18 17.44 -14.82 8.35
N ALA A 19 17.60 -15.92 7.62
CA ALA A 19 17.28 -15.99 6.20
C ALA A 19 15.76 -15.89 5.94
N LEU A 20 14.93 -16.46 6.83
CA LEU A 20 13.48 -16.39 6.72
C LEU A 20 12.91 -14.99 6.94
N LEU A 21 13.62 -14.13 7.68
CA LEU A 21 13.19 -12.74 7.95
C LEU A 21 13.43 -11.79 6.76
N GLN A 22 14.17 -12.21 5.72
CA GLN A 22 14.51 -11.37 4.56
C GLN A 22 13.49 -11.44 3.40
N SER A 23 12.33 -12.10 3.57
CA SER A 23 11.37 -12.34 2.50
C SER A 23 10.44 -11.16 2.16
N CYS A 24 10.56 -10.01 2.84
CA CYS A 24 9.60 -8.90 2.69
C CYS A 24 10.15 -7.65 1.97
N SER A 25 11.47 -7.51 1.78
CA SER A 25 12.06 -6.25 1.29
C SER A 25 12.56 -6.28 -0.17
N GLY A 26 12.49 -7.44 -0.84
CA GLY A 26 13.14 -7.67 -2.13
C GLY A 26 12.24 -7.74 -3.35
N ILE A 27 10.91 -7.70 -3.20
CA ILE A 27 9.98 -7.78 -4.33
C ILE A 27 9.90 -6.41 -5.02
N LYS A 28 10.80 -6.23 -6.00
CA LYS A 28 10.51 -5.44 -7.18
C LYS A 28 9.55 -6.31 -8.01
N PRO A 29 8.30 -5.87 -8.14
CA PRO A 29 8.09 -4.94 -9.22
C PRO A 29 7.40 -3.70 -8.65
N TRP A 30 8.10 -2.58 -8.63
CA TRP A 30 7.35 -1.33 -8.67
C TRP A 30 6.62 -1.34 -10.02
N VAL A 31 5.29 -1.30 -9.98
CA VAL A 31 4.52 -0.91 -11.16
C VAL A 31 4.95 0.51 -11.44
N LYS A 32 5.53 0.75 -12.63
CA LYS A 32 5.99 2.09 -12.97
C LYS A 32 4.75 3.00 -12.98
N PRO A 33 4.84 4.29 -12.62
CA PRO A 33 3.64 5.13 -12.45
C PRO A 33 2.69 5.13 -13.65
N TYR A 34 3.22 4.97 -14.86
CA TYR A 34 2.53 4.86 -16.15
C TYR A 34 2.09 3.44 -16.55
N GLU A 35 2.24 2.45 -15.67
CA GLU A 35 1.66 1.11 -15.85
C GLU A 35 0.45 0.93 -14.94
N ARG A 36 0.16 1.93 -14.08
CA ARG A 36 -0.97 1.90 -13.15
C ARG A 36 -2.30 2.06 -13.87
N GLU A 37 -2.34 2.83 -14.96
CA GLU A 37 -3.55 2.95 -15.78
C GLU A 37 -4.01 1.61 -16.35
N ASN A 38 -3.09 0.68 -16.60
CA ASN A 38 -3.42 -0.61 -17.19
C ASN A 38 -3.99 -1.61 -16.16
N ILE A 39 -3.86 -1.30 -14.87
CA ILE A 39 -4.40 -2.10 -13.75
C ILE A 39 -5.68 -1.45 -13.20
N ALA A 40 -5.90 -0.17 -13.48
CA ALA A 40 -7.08 0.58 -13.04
C ALA A 40 -8.20 0.50 -14.09
N ASP A 41 -8.91 -0.62 -14.14
CA ASP A 41 -10.13 -0.78 -14.94
C ASP A 41 -11.20 0.25 -14.48
N PRO A 42 -11.87 0.97 -15.40
CA PRO A 42 -12.97 1.88 -15.08
C PRO A 42 -14.07 1.28 -14.18
N ILE A 43 -14.29 -0.05 -14.22
CA ILE A 43 -15.27 -0.71 -13.34
C ILE A 43 -14.87 -0.70 -11.85
N MET A 44 -13.58 -0.53 -11.56
CA MET A 44 -13.04 -0.44 -10.21
C MET A 44 -13.09 0.99 -9.65
N ALA A 45 -13.67 1.94 -10.39
CA ALA A 45 -13.88 3.29 -9.89
C ALA A 45 -14.81 3.26 -8.66
N PHE A 46 -14.36 3.91 -7.57
CA PHE A 46 -15.14 4.04 -6.33
C PHE A 46 -16.44 4.84 -6.53
N ASP A 47 -16.43 5.68 -7.55
CA ASP A 47 -17.55 6.51 -7.92
C ASP A 47 -17.85 6.33 -9.40
N ARG A 48 -19.11 6.05 -9.68
CA ARG A 48 -19.61 5.83 -11.03
C ARG A 48 -19.73 7.15 -11.80
N ASP A 49 -20.07 8.24 -11.10
CA ASP A 49 -20.44 9.51 -11.70
C ASP A 49 -19.66 10.67 -11.03
N PRO A 50 -18.33 10.75 -11.25
CA PRO A 50 -17.42 11.65 -10.52
C PRO A 50 -17.67 13.16 -10.74
N ILE A 51 -18.50 13.52 -11.70
CA ILE A 51 -18.92 14.91 -11.94
C ILE A 51 -20.01 15.30 -10.95
N ASP A 52 -21.00 14.42 -10.75
CA ASP A 52 -22.13 14.66 -9.86
C ASP A 52 -21.67 14.71 -8.39
N SER A 53 -20.84 13.75 -7.99
CA SER A 53 -20.30 13.71 -6.63
C SER A 53 -19.46 14.94 -6.28
N LYS A 54 -18.63 15.43 -7.20
CA LYS A 54 -17.85 16.68 -7.02
C LYS A 54 -18.73 17.91 -6.93
N PHE A 55 -19.81 17.95 -7.70
CA PHE A 55 -20.76 19.06 -7.62
C PHE A 55 -21.44 19.09 -6.24
N MET A 56 -21.87 17.92 -5.76
CA MET A 56 -22.48 17.78 -4.44
C MET A 56 -21.47 18.05 -3.31
N SER A 57 -20.24 17.52 -3.40
CA SER A 57 -19.19 17.74 -2.38
C SER A 57 -18.85 19.21 -2.25
N HIS A 58 -18.68 19.93 -3.38
CA HIS A 58 -18.51 21.38 -3.37
C HIS A 58 -19.67 22.09 -2.67
N GLY A 59 -20.92 21.68 -2.91
CA GLY A 59 -22.09 22.22 -2.24
C GLY A 59 -22.05 22.02 -0.71
N PHE A 60 -21.75 20.81 -0.25
CA PHE A 60 -21.64 20.49 1.17
C PHE A 60 -20.43 21.17 1.82
N GLY A 61 -19.25 21.14 1.20
CA GLY A 61 -18.03 21.77 1.69
C GLY A 61 -18.19 23.27 1.92
N ASN A 62 -18.91 23.98 1.05
CA ASN A 62 -19.24 25.39 1.25
C ASN A 62 -20.20 25.62 2.42
N ARG A 63 -21.22 24.77 2.57
CA ARG A 63 -22.23 24.90 3.64
C ARG A 63 -21.67 24.54 5.02
N GLU A 64 -20.75 23.58 5.05
CA GLU A 64 -20.20 23.00 6.26
C GLU A 64 -18.82 23.59 6.62
N ALA A 65 -18.32 24.54 5.82
CA ALA A 65 -16.97 25.09 5.94
C ALA A 65 -15.87 24.00 5.99
N ALA A 66 -16.07 22.90 5.26
CA ALA A 66 -15.23 21.70 5.28
C ALA A 66 -14.33 21.55 4.02
N ILE A 67 -14.14 22.62 3.26
CA ILE A 67 -13.34 22.62 2.02
C ILE A 67 -11.90 22.20 2.33
N GLY A 68 -11.40 21.18 1.62
CA GLY A 68 -10.04 20.65 1.77
C GLY A 68 -9.92 19.35 2.56
N ALA A 69 -11.03 18.86 3.16
CA ALA A 69 -11.07 17.57 3.85
C ALA A 69 -11.43 16.37 2.94
N GLU A 70 -11.70 16.61 1.64
CA GLU A 70 -12.30 15.62 0.72
C GLU A 70 -11.32 14.53 0.22
N GLY A 71 -10.08 14.52 0.71
CA GLY A 71 -9.07 13.54 0.32
C GLY A 71 -8.51 13.76 -1.09
N SER A 72 -7.47 12.99 -1.43
CA SER A 72 -6.87 12.98 -2.76
C SER A 72 -7.78 12.25 -3.76
N GLY A 73 -7.87 12.73 -5.00
CA GLY A 73 -8.76 12.21 -6.06
C GLY A 73 -8.46 10.79 -6.57
N GLY A 74 -7.72 9.98 -5.82
CA GLY A 74 -7.55 8.54 -6.04
C GLY A 74 -7.96 7.81 -4.77
N GLY A 75 -8.90 6.87 -4.88
CA GLY A 75 -9.43 6.16 -3.72
C GLY A 75 -8.32 5.51 -2.89
N GLY A 76 -8.31 5.86 -1.61
CA GLY A 76 -7.26 5.53 -0.66
C GLY A 76 -7.37 6.43 0.57
N CYS A 77 -6.65 6.10 1.63
CA CYS A 77 -6.66 6.84 2.90
C CYS A 77 -5.95 8.21 2.83
N GLY A 78 -6.08 8.98 1.76
CA GLY A 78 -5.71 10.41 1.69
C GLY A 78 -4.24 10.79 1.98
N CYS A 79 -3.38 9.86 2.36
CA CYS A 79 -1.97 10.11 2.63
C CYS A 79 -1.20 10.13 1.31
N ASN A 80 -0.91 11.34 0.81
CA ASN A 80 0.25 11.56 -0.06
C ASN A 80 1.46 11.82 0.84
#